data_AF-V9IH57-F1
#
_entry.id   AF-V9IH57-F1
#
_cell.length_a   1.000
_cell.length_b   1.000
_cell.length_c   1.000
_cell.angle_alpha   90.00
_cell.angle_beta   90.00
_cell.angle_gamma   90.00
#
_symmetry.space_group_name_H-M   'P 1'
#
loop_
_entity.id
_entity.type
_entity.pdbx_description
1 polymer ?
#
loop_
_entity_poly.entity_id
_entity_poly.type
_entity_poly.pdbx_seq_one_letter_code
_entity_poly.pdbx_strand_id
1 'polypeptide(L)'
;MPHVRTAARVSMADLQKEVANLKNGLQDVQREIEFHRGQSQVLQGDMFLPAMRDFQAQATCRLAEAEDLFQDMKTRFDRAVRLFGEDSAGVQPDEFFGIFENFLQALAEARQDVENMRKKIEEEERRAKQEQELRKRTMERKNSREGILNSISLSKKNEANSNGQNDNKGEFDDLISALRTGDVFGEDIAKFKRSKRRPVTPSGQESRRHSAHREDSRERH
;
A
#
# COMPACT_ATOMS: atom_id res chain seq x y z
N MET A 1 -15.59 -3.40 11.34
CA MET A 1 -15.91 -4.62 12.12
C MET A 1 -14.60 -5.34 12.45
N PRO A 2 -14.03 -5.16 13.65
CA PRO A 2 -12.65 -5.59 13.94
C PRO A 2 -12.49 -7.11 14.08
N HIS A 3 -13.52 -7.83 14.52
CA HIS A 3 -13.44 -9.26 14.82
C HIS A 3 -13.84 -10.17 13.65
N VAL A 4 -14.21 -9.62 12.48
CA VAL A 4 -14.64 -10.42 11.33
C VAL A 4 -13.52 -11.31 10.82
N ARG A 5 -12.29 -10.80 10.71
CA ARG A 5 -11.14 -11.58 10.24
C ARG A 5 -10.78 -12.74 11.17
N THR A 6 -10.95 -12.54 12.47
CA THR A 6 -10.73 -13.61 13.46
C THR A 6 -11.86 -14.64 13.39
N ALA A 7 -13.11 -14.19 13.25
CA ALA A 7 -14.27 -15.06 13.16
C ALA A 7 -14.29 -15.90 11.87
N ALA A 8 -13.79 -15.37 10.76
CA ALA A 8 -13.65 -16.06 9.47
C ALA A 8 -12.65 -17.24 9.49
N ARG A 9 -11.90 -17.41 10.59
CA ARG A 9 -10.94 -18.51 10.78
C ARG A 9 -11.42 -19.55 11.80
N VAL A 10 -12.62 -19.37 12.34
CA VAL A 10 -13.17 -20.25 13.37
C VAL A 10 -13.91 -21.41 12.71
N SER A 11 -13.52 -22.63 13.08
CA SER A 11 -14.21 -23.86 12.69
C SER A 11 -15.20 -24.28 13.78
N MET A 12 -16.49 -24.30 13.45
CA MET A 12 -17.53 -24.76 14.37
C MET A 12 -17.41 -26.23 14.72
N ALA A 13 -17.01 -27.04 13.74
CA ALA A 13 -16.83 -28.47 13.93
C ALA A 13 -15.71 -28.76 14.93
N ASP A 14 -14.59 -28.03 14.82
CA ASP A 14 -13.47 -28.19 15.74
C ASP A 14 -13.82 -27.71 17.14
N LEU A 15 -14.45 -26.53 17.28
CA LEU A 15 -14.93 -26.06 18.59
C LEU A 15 -15.92 -27.04 19.24
N GLN A 16 -16.85 -27.59 18.47
CA GLN A 16 -17.80 -28.58 18.98
C GLN A 16 -17.09 -29.84 19.48
N LYS A 17 -16.09 -30.30 18.73
CA LYS A 17 -15.27 -31.45 19.10
C LYS A 17 -14.44 -31.18 20.35
N GLU A 18 -13.83 -29.99 20.46
CA GLU A 18 -13.04 -29.59 21.62
C GLU A 18 -13.89 -29.52 22.90
N VAL A 19 -15.06 -28.88 22.85
CA VAL A 19 -16.00 -28.85 24.00
C VAL A 19 -16.43 -30.26 24.40
N ALA A 20 -16.75 -31.12 23.42
CA ALA A 20 -17.10 -32.52 23.69
C ALA A 20 -15.94 -33.30 24.33
N ASN A 21 -14.71 -33.09 23.87
CA ASN A 21 -13.52 -33.72 24.44
C ASN A 21 -13.29 -33.28 25.88
N LEU A 22 -13.45 -31.98 26.19
CA LEU A 22 -13.34 -31.47 27.55
C LEU A 22 -14.39 -32.11 28.48
N LYS A 23 -15.61 -32.25 27.99
CA LYS A 23 -16.70 -32.90 28.72
C LYS A 23 -16.40 -34.37 29.03
N ASN A 24 -15.96 -35.12 28.02
CA ASN A 24 -15.60 -36.52 28.19
C ASN A 24 -14.41 -36.67 29.15
N GLY A 25 -13.37 -35.85 28.99
CA GLY A 25 -12.21 -35.86 29.88
C GLY A 25 -12.55 -35.54 31.33
N LEU A 26 -13.50 -34.62 31.58
CA LEU A 26 -13.96 -34.33 32.93
C LEU A 26 -14.78 -35.48 33.53
N GLN A 27 -15.58 -36.19 32.72
CA GLN A 27 -16.28 -37.40 33.15
C GLN A 27 -15.28 -38.51 33.50
N ASP A 28 -14.21 -38.65 32.74
CA ASP A 28 -13.14 -39.63 33.04
C ASP A 28 -12.47 -39.31 34.37
N VAL A 29 -12.14 -38.04 34.61
CA VAL A 29 -11.61 -37.58 35.90
C VAL A 29 -12.60 -37.87 37.03
N GLN A 30 -13.89 -37.63 36.84
CA GLN A 30 -14.90 -37.94 37.85
C GLN A 30 -14.91 -39.44 38.19
N ARG A 31 -14.88 -40.31 37.18
CA ARG A 31 -14.84 -41.77 37.36
C ARG A 31 -13.59 -42.20 38.12
N GLU A 32 -12.43 -41.62 37.80
CA GLU A 32 -11.17 -41.94 38.48
C GLU A 32 -11.20 -41.52 39.97
N ILE A 33 -11.78 -40.36 40.27
CA ILE A 33 -11.92 -39.91 41.66
C ILE A 33 -12.87 -40.83 42.45
N GLU A 34 -13.96 -41.27 41.83
CA GLU A 34 -14.90 -42.23 42.44
C GLU A 34 -14.23 -43.59 42.69
N PHE A 35 -13.42 -44.06 41.74
CA PHE A 35 -12.62 -45.28 41.89
C PHE A 35 -11.65 -45.17 43.07
N HIS A 36 -10.85 -44.10 43.16
CA HIS A 36 -9.91 -43.89 44.27
C HIS A 36 -10.62 -43.69 45.63
N ARG A 37 -11.83 -43.11 45.65
CA ARG A 37 -12.62 -42.98 46.88
C ARG A 37 -13.05 -44.34 47.44
N GLY A 38 -13.31 -45.32 46.57
CA GLY A 38 -13.73 -46.66 46.95
C GLY A 38 -12.58 -47.57 47.42
N GLN A 39 -11.33 -47.14 47.28
CA GLN A 39 -10.18 -47.93 47.70
C GLN A 39 -9.91 -47.80 49.20
N SER A 40 -9.78 -48.94 49.89
CA SER A 40 -9.52 -49.00 51.33
C SER A 40 -8.07 -48.67 51.73
N GLN A 41 -7.13 -48.62 50.76
CA GLN A 41 -5.71 -48.35 51.00
C GLN A 41 -5.31 -47.03 50.34
N VAL A 42 -5.32 -45.95 51.12
CA VAL A 42 -4.68 -44.69 50.72
C VAL A 42 -3.20 -44.81 51.05
N LEU A 43 -2.34 -44.73 50.03
CA LEU A 43 -0.88 -44.75 50.22
C LEU A 43 -0.45 -43.57 51.09
N GLN A 44 0.50 -43.78 51.99
CA GLN A 44 0.99 -42.72 52.87
C GLN A 44 1.63 -41.61 52.04
N GLY A 45 1.09 -40.39 52.13
CA GLY A 45 1.52 -39.24 51.33
C GLY A 45 0.79 -39.07 49.98
N ASP A 46 -0.22 -39.89 49.68
CA ASP A 46 -1.05 -39.72 48.49
C ASP A 46 -1.92 -38.45 48.58
N MET A 47 -1.78 -37.58 47.59
CA MET A 47 -2.48 -36.30 47.46
C MET A 47 -3.44 -36.27 46.26
N PHE A 48 -3.66 -37.39 45.59
CA PHE A 48 -4.51 -37.47 44.41
C PHE A 48 -5.94 -37.01 44.72
N LEU A 49 -6.60 -37.59 45.73
CA LEU A 49 -7.99 -37.26 46.04
C LEU A 49 -8.19 -35.78 46.42
N PRO A 50 -7.39 -35.18 47.34
CA PRO A 50 -7.46 -33.75 47.62
C PRO A 50 -7.26 -32.88 46.37
N ALA A 51 -6.20 -33.13 45.60
CA ALA A 51 -5.88 -32.32 44.42
C ALA A 51 -6.94 -32.45 43.33
N MET A 52 -7.40 -33.67 43.05
CA MET A 52 -8.35 -33.94 41.97
C MET A 52 -9.78 -33.53 42.32
N ARG A 53 -10.18 -33.53 43.60
CA ARG A 53 -11.46 -32.95 44.05
C ARG A 53 -11.52 -31.45 43.78
N ASP A 54 -10.46 -30.73 44.15
CA ASP A 54 -10.37 -29.28 43.93
C ASP A 54 -10.31 -28.95 42.45
N PHE A 55 -9.53 -29.72 41.68
CA PHE A 55 -9.49 -29.61 40.22
C PHE A 55 -10.86 -29.87 39.59
N GLN A 56 -11.55 -30.97 39.97
CA GLN A 56 -12.87 -31.32 39.43
C GLN A 56 -13.87 -30.18 39.65
N ALA A 57 -13.91 -29.59 40.85
CA ALA A 57 -14.82 -28.50 41.17
C ALA A 57 -14.57 -27.27 40.25
N GLN A 58 -13.30 -26.86 40.11
CA GLN A 58 -12.93 -25.73 39.24
C GLN A 58 -13.18 -26.02 37.76
N ALA A 59 -12.80 -27.21 37.29
CA ALA A 59 -12.96 -27.63 35.91
C ALA A 59 -14.45 -27.75 35.52
N THR A 60 -15.30 -28.23 36.43
CA THR A 60 -16.76 -28.29 36.21
C THR A 60 -17.34 -26.90 36.00
N CYS A 61 -16.98 -25.92 36.84
CA CYS A 61 -17.47 -24.55 36.68
C CYS A 61 -17.00 -23.93 35.35
N ARG A 62 -15.72 -24.07 35.03
CA ARG A 62 -15.15 -23.52 33.78
C ARG A 62 -15.72 -24.19 32.53
N LEU A 63 -15.99 -25.49 32.58
CA LEU A 63 -16.61 -26.21 31.46
C LEU A 63 -18.05 -25.73 31.26
N ALA A 64 -18.83 -25.54 32.33
CA ALA A 64 -20.18 -25.02 32.23
C ALA A 64 -20.19 -23.61 31.59
N GLU A 65 -19.30 -22.73 32.03
CA GLU A 65 -19.12 -21.41 31.40
C GLU A 65 -18.78 -21.51 29.92
N ALA A 66 -17.89 -22.43 29.54
CA ALA A 66 -17.51 -22.64 28.15
C ALA A 66 -18.68 -23.21 27.30
N GLU A 67 -19.46 -24.14 27.86
CA GLU A 67 -20.67 -24.69 27.22
C GLU A 67 -21.72 -23.58 26.99
N ASP A 68 -21.95 -22.71 27.98
CA ASP A 68 -22.86 -21.58 27.88
C ASP A 68 -22.41 -20.58 26.80
N LEU A 69 -21.12 -20.20 26.80
CA LEU A 69 -20.56 -19.32 25.78
C LEU A 69 -20.64 -19.93 24.38
N PHE A 70 -20.38 -21.22 24.25
CA PHE A 70 -20.48 -21.93 22.98
C PHE A 70 -21.92 -21.97 22.46
N GLN A 71 -22.89 -22.17 23.35
CA GLN A 71 -24.30 -22.17 23.00
C GLN A 71 -24.80 -20.76 22.64
N ASP A 72 -24.41 -19.73 23.39
CA ASP A 72 -24.73 -18.32 23.06
C ASP A 72 -24.13 -17.93 21.71
N MET A 73 -22.87 -18.32 21.44
CA MET A 73 -22.22 -18.11 20.14
C MET A 73 -23.02 -18.77 19.00
N LYS A 74 -23.44 -20.03 19.16
CA LYS A 74 -24.29 -20.74 18.16
C LYS A 74 -25.58 -19.98 17.88
N THR A 75 -26.29 -19.55 18.93
CA THR A 75 -27.54 -18.81 18.79
C THR A 75 -27.35 -17.46 18.11
N ARG A 76 -26.29 -16.72 18.45
CA ARG A 76 -25.97 -15.44 17.80
C ARG A 76 -25.57 -15.61 16.35
N PHE A 77 -24.81 -16.66 16.04
CA PHE A 77 -24.43 -16.98 14.67
C PHE A 77 -25.66 -17.32 13.83
N ASP A 78 -26.53 -18.23 14.28
CA ASP A 78 -27.79 -18.58 13.60
C ASP A 78 -28.65 -17.33 13.32
N ARG A 79 -28.80 -16.46 14.33
CA ARG A 79 -29.52 -15.20 14.17
C ARG A 79 -28.87 -14.28 13.11
N ALA A 80 -27.54 -14.18 13.10
CA ALA A 80 -26.82 -13.36 12.14
C ALA A 80 -27.00 -13.89 10.72
N VAL A 81 -26.81 -15.20 10.50
CA VAL A 81 -26.96 -15.84 9.19
C VAL A 81 -28.37 -15.60 8.63
N ARG A 82 -29.41 -15.84 9.44
CA ARG A 82 -30.81 -15.57 9.07
C ARG A 82 -31.09 -14.10 8.74
N LEU A 83 -30.44 -13.17 9.45
CA LEU A 83 -30.63 -11.73 9.20
C LEU A 83 -30.15 -11.32 7.80
N PHE A 84 -29.16 -12.02 7.26
CA PHE A 84 -28.64 -11.81 5.91
C PHE A 84 -29.32 -12.70 4.85
N GLY A 85 -30.36 -13.46 5.22
CA GLY A 85 -31.16 -14.27 4.30
C GLY A 85 -30.56 -15.63 3.94
N GLU A 86 -29.48 -16.03 4.61
CA GLU A 86 -28.80 -17.31 4.42
C GLU A 86 -29.45 -18.43 5.25
N ASP A 87 -29.29 -19.69 4.81
CA ASP A 87 -29.70 -20.85 5.59
C ASP A 87 -28.66 -21.21 6.66
N SER A 88 -29.06 -21.10 7.92
CA SER A 88 -28.18 -21.38 9.06
C SER A 88 -27.80 -22.85 9.23
N ALA A 89 -28.48 -23.78 8.55
CA ALA A 89 -28.08 -25.18 8.51
C ALA A 89 -26.94 -25.46 7.51
N GLY A 90 -26.80 -24.62 6.48
CA GLY A 90 -25.86 -24.82 5.38
C GLY A 90 -24.54 -24.06 5.54
N VAL A 91 -24.57 -22.89 6.20
CA VAL A 91 -23.43 -21.96 6.21
C VAL A 91 -22.61 -22.08 7.50
N GLN A 92 -21.29 -22.23 7.36
CA GLN A 92 -20.35 -22.22 8.49
C GLN A 92 -19.81 -20.80 8.78
N PRO A 93 -19.34 -20.51 10.00
CA PRO A 93 -18.81 -19.18 10.34
C PRO A 93 -17.61 -18.75 9.50
N ASP A 94 -16.70 -19.65 9.16
CA ASP A 94 -15.55 -19.35 8.31
C ASP A 94 -15.99 -18.86 6.92
N GLU A 95 -16.97 -19.53 6.32
CA GLU A 95 -17.59 -19.11 5.06
C GLU A 95 -18.35 -17.78 5.21
N PHE A 96 -19.27 -17.69 6.18
CA PHE A 96 -20.10 -16.51 6.38
C PHE A 96 -19.26 -15.25 6.65
N PHE A 97 -18.36 -15.31 7.64
CA PHE A 97 -17.50 -14.18 7.98
C PHE A 97 -16.42 -13.94 6.93
N GLY A 98 -16.02 -14.96 6.17
CA GLY A 98 -15.11 -14.84 5.03
C GLY A 98 -15.66 -13.92 3.93
N ILE A 99 -16.97 -13.91 3.70
CA ILE A 99 -17.64 -12.97 2.79
C ILE A 99 -17.37 -11.53 3.23
N PHE A 100 -17.59 -11.23 4.52
CA PHE A 100 -17.37 -9.89 5.05
C PHE A 100 -15.89 -9.51 5.11
N GLU A 101 -14.99 -10.46 5.40
CA GLU A 101 -13.55 -10.21 5.35
C GLU A 101 -13.11 -9.78 3.94
N ASN A 102 -13.51 -10.53 2.93
CA ASN A 102 -13.22 -10.22 1.52
C ASN A 102 -13.82 -8.88 1.11
N PHE A 103 -15.07 -8.61 1.49
CA PHE A 103 -15.72 -7.33 1.22
C PHE A 103 -14.99 -6.16 1.86
N LEU A 104 -14.60 -6.27 3.13
CA LEU A 104 -13.89 -5.21 3.85
C LEU A 104 -12.50 -4.97 3.25
N GLN A 105 -11.82 -6.02 2.80
CA GLN A 105 -10.54 -5.92 2.10
C GLN A 105 -10.71 -5.18 0.76
N ALA A 106 -11.65 -5.61 -0.09
CA ALA A 106 -11.94 -4.97 -1.36
C ALA A 106 -12.38 -3.50 -1.18
N LEU A 107 -13.16 -3.19 -0.14
CA LEU A 107 -13.56 -1.82 0.18
C LEU A 107 -12.37 -0.94 0.58
N ALA A 108 -11.42 -1.49 1.34
CA ALA A 108 -10.21 -0.76 1.71
C ALA A 108 -9.32 -0.49 0.49
N GLU A 109 -9.16 -1.47 -0.39
CA GLU A 109 -8.43 -1.34 -1.66
C GLU A 109 -9.09 -0.30 -2.57
N ALA A 110 -10.40 -0.37 -2.76
CA ALA A 110 -11.14 0.59 -3.59
C ALA A 110 -10.99 2.03 -3.07
N ARG A 111 -11.00 2.25 -1.75
CA ARG A 111 -10.74 3.57 -1.15
C ARG A 111 -9.34 4.07 -1.45
N GLN A 112 -8.36 3.18 -1.36
CA GLN A 112 -6.97 3.50 -1.67
C GLN A 112 -6.79 3.82 -3.17
N ASP A 113 -7.45 3.07 -4.04
CA ASP A 113 -7.41 3.27 -5.49
C ASP A 113 -8.04 4.60 -5.89
N VAL A 114 -9.18 4.97 -5.31
CA VAL A 114 -9.81 6.28 -5.54
C VAL A 114 -8.87 7.41 -5.15
N GLU A 115 -8.19 7.31 -4.00
CA GLU A 115 -7.25 8.34 -3.57
C GLU A 115 -6.01 8.39 -4.47
N ASN A 116 -5.49 7.24 -4.91
CA ASN A 116 -4.39 7.15 -5.85
C ASN A 116 -4.74 7.76 -7.21
N MET A 117 -5.95 7.49 -7.71
CA MET A 117 -6.45 8.06 -8.96
C MET A 117 -6.60 9.58 -8.86
N ARG A 118 -7.12 10.09 -7.74
CA ARG A 118 -7.22 11.54 -7.48
C ARG A 118 -5.84 12.21 -7.55
N LYS A 119 -4.83 11.63 -6.91
CA LYS A 119 -3.45 12.14 -6.94
C LYS A 119 -2.83 12.10 -8.34
N LYS A 120 -3.07 11.02 -9.10
CA LYS A 120 -2.57 10.91 -10.48
C LYS A 120 -3.15 12.00 -11.39
N ILE A 121 -4.46 12.25 -11.30
CA ILE A 121 -5.13 13.28 -12.08
C ILE A 121 -4.58 14.67 -11.74
N GLU A 122 -4.41 14.98 -10.44
CA GLU A 122 -3.83 16.25 -10.00
C GLU A 122 -2.38 16.43 -10.49
N GLU A 123 -1.58 15.37 -10.43
CA GLU A 123 -0.20 15.42 -10.92
C GLU A 123 -0.12 15.58 -12.44
N GLU A 124 -0.96 14.89 -13.20
CA GLU A 124 -1.06 15.03 -14.65
C GLU A 124 -1.53 16.43 -15.06
N GLU A 125 -2.52 17.01 -14.38
CA GLU A 125 -2.96 18.38 -14.63
C GLU A 125 -1.85 19.39 -14.33
N ARG A 126 -1.11 19.20 -13.22
CA ARG A 126 0.04 20.03 -12.88
C ARG A 126 1.15 19.92 -13.93
N ARG A 127 1.45 18.72 -14.42
CA ARG A 127 2.45 18.48 -15.48
C ARG A 127 2.01 19.11 -16.80
N ALA A 128 0.74 18.94 -17.19
CA ALA A 128 0.19 19.52 -18.40
C ALA A 128 0.24 21.06 -18.38
N LYS A 129 -0.09 21.70 -17.24
CA LYS A 129 0.06 23.16 -17.06
C LYS A 129 1.50 23.61 -17.24
N GLN A 130 2.46 22.91 -16.62
CA GLN A 130 3.88 23.23 -16.75
C GLN A 130 4.39 23.06 -18.19
N GLU A 131 3.97 22.00 -18.89
CA GLU A 131 4.34 21.78 -20.29
C GLU A 131 3.73 22.85 -21.20
N GLN A 132 2.47 23.24 -20.99
CA GLN A 132 1.83 24.32 -21.74
C GLN A 132 2.52 25.66 -21.52
N GLU A 133 2.88 26.01 -20.29
CA GLU A 133 3.63 27.24 -19.98
C GLU A 133 5.01 27.24 -20.65
N LEU A 134 5.75 26.12 -20.60
CA LEU A 134 7.04 25.97 -21.27
C LEU A 134 6.91 26.07 -22.79
N ARG A 135 5.85 25.47 -23.37
CA ARG A 135 5.58 25.53 -24.81
C ARG A 135 5.22 26.95 -25.27
N LYS A 136 4.42 27.68 -24.49
CA LYS A 136 4.09 29.08 -24.76
C LYS A 136 5.35 29.95 -24.71
N ARG A 137 6.17 29.81 -23.67
CA ARG A 137 7.42 30.56 -23.52
C ARG A 137 8.43 30.27 -24.63
N THR A 138 8.51 29.03 -25.10
CA THR A 138 9.40 28.66 -26.23
C THR A 138 8.89 29.20 -27.56
N MET A 139 7.58 29.19 -27.81
CA MET A 139 6.96 29.83 -28.98
C MET A 139 7.17 31.35 -28.98
N GLU A 140 6.95 32.03 -27.84
CA GLU A 140 7.19 33.47 -27.71
C GLU A 140 8.65 33.84 -28.01
N ARG A 141 9.60 33.05 -27.51
CA ARG A 141 11.03 33.23 -27.84
C ARG A 141 11.33 33.03 -29.33
N LYS A 142 10.75 32.01 -29.96
CA LYS A 142 10.92 31.76 -31.40
C LYS A 142 10.33 32.90 -32.24
N ASN A 143 9.10 33.32 -31.93
CA ASN A 143 8.43 34.42 -32.65
C ASN A 143 9.17 35.75 -32.48
N SER A 144 9.63 36.07 -31.26
CA SER A 144 10.45 37.26 -31.02
C SER A 144 11.76 37.22 -31.82
N ARG A 145 12.45 36.07 -31.83
CA ARG A 145 13.66 35.87 -32.64
C ARG A 145 13.39 36.05 -34.13
N GLU A 146 12.32 35.46 -34.66
CA GLU A 146 11.95 35.60 -36.09
C GLU A 146 11.59 37.05 -36.44
N GLY A 147 10.84 37.75 -35.57
CA GLY A 147 10.54 39.16 -35.74
C GLY A 147 11.80 40.03 -35.83
N ILE A 148 12.77 39.79 -34.95
CA ILE A 148 14.06 40.49 -34.95
C ILE A 148 14.89 40.15 -36.21
N LEU A 149 14.94 38.88 -36.63
CA LEU A 149 15.67 38.48 -37.83
C LEU A 149 15.06 39.07 -39.12
N ASN A 150 13.73 39.16 -39.17
CA ASN A 150 13.01 39.77 -40.29
C ASN A 150 13.22 41.28 -40.33
N SER A 151 13.20 41.98 -39.20
CA SER A 151 13.47 43.42 -39.16
C SER A 151 14.89 43.73 -39.63
N ILE A 152 15.91 43.00 -39.16
CA ILE A 152 17.30 43.12 -39.65
C ILE A 152 17.37 42.95 -41.18
N SER A 153 16.67 41.96 -41.72
CA SER A 153 16.67 41.66 -43.17
C SER A 153 15.99 42.74 -44.00
N LEU A 154 14.93 43.37 -43.48
CA LEU A 154 14.21 44.49 -44.10
C LEU A 154 15.03 45.79 -44.03
N SER A 155 15.67 46.09 -42.90
CA SER A 155 16.58 47.23 -42.75
C SER A 155 17.71 47.18 -43.77
N LYS A 156 18.29 45.99 -43.98
CA LYS A 156 19.38 45.78 -44.96
C LYS A 156 18.93 45.92 -46.42
N LYS A 157 17.64 45.72 -46.72
CA LYS A 157 17.05 45.99 -48.05
C LYS A 157 16.73 47.47 -48.24
N ASN A 158 16.26 48.17 -47.20
CA ASN A 158 15.93 49.59 -47.24
C ASN A 158 17.16 50.52 -47.17
N GLU A 159 18.32 50.04 -46.74
CA GLU A 159 19.60 50.78 -46.86
C GLU A 159 19.99 51.08 -48.32
N ALA A 160 19.40 50.40 -49.31
CA ALA A 160 19.63 50.68 -50.72
C ALA A 160 18.73 51.80 -51.30
N ASN A 161 17.76 52.34 -50.53
CA ASN A 161 16.86 53.38 -51.01
C ASN A 161 16.45 54.32 -49.85
N SER A 162 17.34 55.24 -49.47
CA SER A 162 17.09 56.17 -48.37
C SER A 162 16.46 57.48 -48.84
N ASN A 163 15.20 57.70 -48.43
CA ASN A 163 14.77 59.01 -47.94
C ASN A 163 13.64 58.87 -46.91
N GLY A 164 13.97 59.15 -45.64
CA GLY A 164 13.06 59.50 -44.53
C GLY A 164 12.16 58.40 -43.94
N GLN A 165 12.33 58.09 -42.64
CA GLN A 165 11.48 58.58 -41.53
C GLN A 165 11.86 57.83 -40.24
N ASN A 166 11.92 58.55 -39.12
CA ASN A 166 12.64 58.18 -37.91
C ASN A 166 11.69 57.71 -36.79
N ASP A 167 11.03 56.56 -36.98
CA ASP A 167 10.14 55.96 -35.96
C ASP A 167 10.71 54.65 -35.34
N ASN A 168 11.94 54.26 -35.69
CA ASN A 168 12.52 52.95 -35.31
C ASN A 168 13.33 52.97 -34.00
N LYS A 169 13.17 54.00 -33.14
CA LYS A 169 14.04 54.21 -31.96
C LYS A 169 13.91 53.11 -30.89
N GLY A 170 12.82 52.35 -30.88
CA GLY A 170 12.64 51.17 -30.01
C GLY A 170 13.22 49.87 -30.59
N GLU A 171 13.25 49.72 -31.91
CA GLU A 171 13.63 48.45 -32.58
C GLU A 171 15.12 48.13 -32.40
N PHE A 172 15.97 49.15 -32.36
CA PHE A 172 17.39 48.99 -32.07
C PHE A 172 17.63 48.55 -30.62
N ASP A 173 16.88 49.09 -29.66
CA ASP A 173 17.00 48.73 -28.25
C ASP A 173 16.49 47.31 -27.98
N ASP A 174 15.42 46.89 -28.66
CA ASP A 174 14.91 45.52 -28.63
C ASP A 174 15.93 44.52 -29.20
N LEU A 175 16.62 44.90 -30.29
CA LEU A 175 17.70 44.11 -30.88
C LEU A 175 18.89 43.97 -29.93
N ILE A 176 19.34 45.07 -29.31
CA ILE A 176 20.44 45.07 -28.34
C ILE A 176 20.06 44.23 -27.10
N SER A 177 18.83 44.37 -26.63
CA SER A 177 18.27 43.58 -25.53
C SER A 177 18.31 42.09 -25.85
N ALA A 178 17.82 41.66 -27.01
CA ALA A 178 17.82 40.26 -27.44
C ALA A 178 19.23 39.67 -27.67
N LEU A 179 20.19 40.50 -28.11
CA LEU A 179 21.60 40.10 -28.21
C LEU A 179 22.25 39.94 -26.83
N ARG A 180 21.92 40.83 -25.88
CA ARG A 180 22.44 40.79 -24.50
C ARG A 180 21.86 39.63 -23.69
N THR A 181 20.56 39.34 -23.86
CA THR A 181 19.90 38.17 -23.24
C THR A 181 20.29 36.86 -23.91
N GLY A 182 20.80 36.93 -25.14
CA GLY A 182 21.23 35.77 -25.93
C GLY A 182 20.09 35.06 -26.66
N ASP A 183 18.88 35.64 -26.69
CA ASP A 183 17.70 35.09 -27.35
C ASP A 183 17.87 34.97 -28.88
N VAL A 184 18.73 35.81 -29.47
CA VAL A 184 19.13 35.74 -30.90
C VAL A 184 19.80 34.42 -31.27
N PHE A 185 20.52 33.79 -30.35
CA PHE A 185 21.40 32.64 -30.63
C PHE A 185 20.72 31.27 -30.51
N GLY A 186 19.39 31.21 -30.40
CA GLY A 186 18.65 29.93 -30.35
C GLY A 186 19.08 28.98 -29.22
N GLU A 187 18.44 27.82 -29.13
CA GLU A 187 18.73 26.85 -28.07
C GLU A 187 20.04 26.07 -28.30
N ASP A 188 20.55 26.02 -29.53
CA ASP A 188 21.71 25.19 -29.90
C ASP A 188 23.03 25.77 -29.38
N ILE A 189 23.20 27.11 -29.38
CA ILE A 189 24.38 27.78 -28.78
C ILE A 189 24.31 27.77 -27.25
N ALA A 190 23.11 27.85 -26.66
CA ALA A 190 22.92 27.81 -25.21
C ALA A 190 23.31 26.44 -24.62
N LYS A 191 23.01 25.34 -25.34
CA LYS A 191 23.45 23.98 -24.98
C LYS A 191 24.97 23.81 -25.05
N PHE A 192 25.63 24.44 -26.03
CA PHE A 192 27.10 24.45 -26.15
C PHE A 192 27.80 25.11 -24.97
N LYS A 193 27.25 26.20 -24.43
CA LYS A 193 27.83 26.88 -23.25
C LYS A 193 27.61 26.12 -21.94
N ARG A 194 26.53 25.34 -21.82
CA ARG A 194 26.22 24.57 -20.60
C ARG A 194 27.07 23.30 -20.47
N SER A 195 27.49 22.70 -21.60
CA SER A 195 28.42 21.55 -21.62
C SER A 195 29.80 21.88 -21.03
N LYS A 196 30.25 23.14 -21.13
CA LYS A 196 31.58 23.58 -20.66
C LYS A 196 31.65 23.88 -19.15
N ARG A 197 30.57 23.65 -18.39
CA ARG A 197 30.55 23.75 -16.91
C ARG A 197 30.11 22.43 -16.26
N ARG A 198 30.93 21.38 -16.40
CA ARG A 198 31.01 20.33 -15.37
C ARG A 198 32.13 20.71 -14.39
N PRO A 199 31.86 20.91 -13.09
CA PRO A 199 32.91 20.88 -12.09
C PRO A 199 33.38 19.44 -11.94
N VAL A 200 34.67 19.20 -12.18
CA VAL A 200 35.36 17.98 -11.73
C VAL A 200 35.60 18.14 -10.24
N THR A 201 34.97 17.30 -9.42
CA THR A 201 35.34 17.13 -8.00
C THR A 201 36.11 15.82 -7.83
N PRO A 202 37.33 15.84 -7.25
CA PRO A 202 38.07 14.63 -6.90
C PRO A 202 37.78 14.21 -5.44
N SER A 203 38.02 12.91 -5.16
CA SER A 203 37.99 12.20 -3.86
C SER A 203 36.60 11.99 -3.24
N GLY A 204 36.19 10.82 -2.76
CA GLY A 204 36.87 9.55 -2.51
C GLY A 204 36.43 9.04 -1.13
N GLN A 205 35.74 7.89 -1.07
CA GLN A 205 35.87 6.90 0.02
C GLN A 205 35.04 5.64 -0.26
N GLU A 206 35.75 4.52 -0.26
CA GLU A 206 35.26 3.15 -0.23
C GLU A 206 34.39 2.85 0.99
N SER A 207 33.42 1.95 0.84
CA SER A 207 33.35 0.76 1.72
C SER A 207 32.47 -0.37 1.16
N ARG A 208 33.15 -1.50 0.92
CA ARG A 208 32.79 -2.87 1.31
C ARG A 208 31.71 -3.65 0.54
N ARG A 209 32.25 -4.49 -0.37
CA ARG A 209 31.96 -5.90 -0.70
C ARG A 209 30.93 -6.66 0.19
N HIS A 210 30.05 -7.44 -0.46
CA HIS A 210 29.97 -8.90 -0.26
C HIS A 210 29.28 -9.63 -1.44
N SER A 211 29.86 -10.81 -1.74
CA SER A 211 29.46 -12.02 -2.50
C SER A 211 28.08 -12.09 -3.19
N ALA A 212 27.91 -12.75 -4.35
CA ALA A 212 28.32 -14.14 -4.60
C ALA A 212 28.52 -14.50 -6.08
N HIS A 213 29.58 -15.27 -6.30
CA HIS A 213 29.75 -16.22 -7.40
C HIS A 213 28.63 -17.28 -7.34
N ARG A 214 28.02 -17.58 -8.48
CA ARG A 214 27.48 -18.92 -8.74
C ARG A 214 27.66 -19.21 -10.22
N GLU A 215 28.68 -20.01 -10.50
CA GLU A 215 28.80 -20.72 -11.76
C GLU A 215 27.64 -21.69 -11.88
N ASP A 216 27.02 -21.77 -13.05
CA ASP A 216 26.51 -23.06 -13.52
C ASP A 216 26.85 -23.19 -15.00
N SER A 217 27.52 -24.30 -15.29
CA SER A 217 28.03 -24.69 -16.59
C SER A 217 27.09 -25.74 -17.20
N ARG A 218 27.25 -25.90 -18.51
CA ARG A 218 26.79 -27.01 -19.37
C ARG A 218 25.42 -26.81 -20.02
N GLU A 219 25.21 -27.12 -21.29
CA GLU A 219 26.08 -27.58 -22.39
C GLU A 219 25.25 -27.36 -23.67
N ARG A 220 25.92 -27.09 -24.78
CA ARG A 220 25.39 -27.34 -26.12
C ARG A 220 26.14 -28.55 -26.66
N HIS A 221 25.48 -29.69 -26.77
CA HIS A 221 25.36 -30.51 -27.99
C HIS A 221 24.43 -31.69 -27.75
#